data_AF-A0A812H9R0-F1
#
_entry.id   AF-A0A812H9R0-F1
#
_cell.length_a   1.000
_cell.length_b   1.000
_cell.length_c   1.000
_cell.angle_alpha   90.00
_cell.angle_beta   90.00
_cell.angle_gamma   90.00
#
_symmetry.space_group_name_H-M   'P 1'
#
loop_
_entity.id
_entity.type
_entity.pdbx_description
1 polymer ?
#
loop_
_entity_poly.entity_id
_entity_poly.type
_entity_poly.pdbx_seq_one_letter_code
_entity_poly.pdbx_strand_id
1 'polypeptide(L)'
;MPLKVAFYLGLFLFTHQSCLALTIVPENMGISFPGTYLSGRGQNAVSSPAHNQLYVVRFYVEGEPGKKITVTVPNNQYLNHDKTSRKIKIRRIFYGCGLSKRGRTKINSNGRSKLLCIGAKIRIGAKIPAGNYSGTIPFEVNYR
;
A
#
# COMPACT_ATOMS: atom_id res chain seq x y z
N MET A 1 -46.45 -30.45 16.24
CA MET A 1 -45.11 -30.15 16.80
C MET A 1 -43.93 -30.12 15.79
N PRO A 2 -44.06 -30.24 14.44
CA PRO A 2 -42.88 -30.24 13.56
C PRO A 2 -42.43 -28.84 13.11
N LEU A 3 -43.31 -27.83 13.19
CA LEU A 3 -43.05 -26.49 12.64
C LEU A 3 -41.95 -25.71 13.39
N LYS A 4 -41.81 -25.94 14.71
CA LYS A 4 -40.84 -25.23 15.55
C LYS A 4 -39.40 -25.64 15.22
N VAL A 5 -39.15 -26.90 14.88
CA VAL A 5 -37.80 -27.44 14.63
C VAL A 5 -37.23 -26.91 13.30
N ALA A 6 -38.08 -26.78 12.27
CA ALA A 6 -37.68 -26.23 10.97
C ALA A 6 -37.25 -24.75 11.07
N PHE A 7 -37.87 -23.97 11.98
CA PHE A 7 -37.55 -22.56 12.18
C PHE A 7 -36.16 -22.36 12.82
N TYR A 8 -35.76 -23.25 13.74
CA TYR A 8 -34.42 -23.21 14.35
C TYR A 8 -33.31 -23.64 13.38
N LEU A 9 -33.57 -24.63 12.51
CA LEU A 9 -32.62 -25.05 11.47
C LEU A 9 -32.41 -23.97 10.38
N GLY A 10 -33.47 -23.24 10.02
CA GLY A 10 -33.36 -22.09 9.11
C GLY A 10 -32.51 -20.95 9.67
N LEU A 11 -32.57 -20.69 10.98
CA LEU A 11 -31.80 -19.61 11.61
C LEU A 11 -30.28 -19.88 11.64
N PHE A 12 -29.86 -21.15 11.77
CA PHE A 12 -28.43 -21.51 11.79
C PHE A 12 -27.73 -21.35 10.43
N LEU A 13 -28.47 -21.39 9.31
CA LEU A 13 -27.90 -21.24 7.97
C LEU A 13 -27.61 -19.77 7.60
N PHE A 14 -28.19 -18.79 8.31
CA PHE A 14 -27.97 -17.37 8.04
C PHE A 14 -26.87 -16.73 8.90
N THR A 15 -26.32 -17.43 9.89
CA THR A 15 -25.32 -16.86 10.81
C THR A 15 -23.86 -16.99 10.36
N HIS A 16 -23.59 -17.67 9.24
CA HIS A 16 -22.24 -17.76 8.67
C HIS A 16 -21.99 -16.66 7.64
N GLN A 17 -22.18 -15.40 8.04
CA GLN A 17 -21.58 -14.29 7.33
C GLN A 17 -20.09 -14.30 7.70
N SER A 18 -19.33 -15.15 7.00
CA SER A 18 -17.89 -15.29 7.15
C SER A 18 -17.24 -13.93 6.89
N CYS A 19 -17.01 -13.17 7.95
CA CYS A 19 -16.27 -11.92 7.88
C CYS A 19 -14.81 -12.27 7.63
N LEU A 20 -14.43 -12.34 6.35
CA LEU A 20 -13.04 -12.57 5.99
C LEU A 20 -12.24 -11.32 6.35
N ALA A 21 -11.29 -11.48 7.26
CA ALA A 21 -10.33 -10.45 7.58
C ALA A 21 -9.50 -10.10 6.34
N LEU A 22 -9.09 -8.84 6.23
CA LEU A 22 -8.16 -8.42 5.20
C LEU A 22 -6.76 -8.92 5.51
N THR A 23 -6.13 -9.58 4.55
CA THR A 23 -4.75 -10.04 4.65
C THR A 23 -3.93 -9.39 3.56
N ILE A 24 -2.82 -8.75 3.93
CA ILE A 24 -1.84 -8.21 2.99
C ILE A 24 -0.87 -9.33 2.64
N VAL A 25 -0.81 -9.69 1.35
CA VAL A 25 0.13 -10.69 0.82
C VAL A 25 1.26 -9.96 0.11
N PRO A 26 2.46 -9.86 0.72
CA PRO A 26 3.55 -9.06 0.18
C PRO A 26 4.19 -9.74 -1.05
N GLU A 27 4.56 -8.93 -2.04
CA GLU A 27 5.47 -9.34 -3.13
C GLU A 27 6.80 -8.57 -3.04
N ASN A 28 6.73 -7.27 -2.80
CA ASN A 28 7.87 -6.43 -2.42
C ASN A 28 7.38 -5.33 -1.46
N MET A 29 8.05 -5.15 -0.33
CA MET A 29 7.69 -4.12 0.67
C MET A 29 8.67 -2.95 0.71
N GLY A 30 9.65 -2.92 -0.20
CA GLY A 30 10.62 -1.83 -0.32
C GLY A 30 10.24 -0.80 -1.39
N ILE A 31 10.54 0.48 -1.11
CA ILE A 31 10.62 1.53 -2.12
C ILE A 31 12.08 1.96 -2.20
N SER A 32 12.63 2.03 -3.41
CA SER A 32 13.96 2.58 -3.63
C SER A 32 13.93 3.64 -4.73
N PHE A 33 14.95 4.48 -4.73
CA PHE A 33 15.12 5.56 -5.67
C PHE A 33 16.43 5.34 -6.41
N PRO A 34 16.46 4.46 -7.42
CA PRO A 34 17.69 4.17 -8.15
C PRO A 34 18.20 5.43 -8.85
N GLY A 35 19.51 5.48 -9.08
CA GLY A 35 20.18 6.58 -9.77
C GLY A 35 21.19 7.33 -8.90
N THR A 36 21.99 8.15 -9.56
CA THR A 36 23.01 8.98 -8.92
C THR A 36 22.46 10.39 -8.70
N TYR A 37 22.45 10.84 -7.45
CA TYR A 37 21.95 12.17 -7.09
C TYR A 37 23.07 13.03 -6.52
N LEU A 38 23.37 14.13 -7.22
CA LEU A 38 24.42 15.06 -6.80
C LEU A 38 23.98 15.92 -5.60
N SER A 39 24.80 15.97 -4.55
CA SER A 39 24.65 16.97 -3.48
C SER A 39 24.86 18.39 -4.04
N GLY A 40 24.29 19.40 -3.38
CA GLY A 40 24.41 20.80 -3.85
C GLY A 40 23.42 21.22 -4.94
N ARG A 41 22.73 20.27 -5.61
CA ARG A 41 21.72 20.57 -6.64
C ARG A 41 20.35 20.03 -6.28
N GLY A 42 19.32 20.86 -6.44
CA GLY A 42 17.93 20.45 -6.27
C GLY A 42 17.49 19.44 -7.34
N GLN A 43 17.16 18.21 -6.94
CA GLN A 43 16.79 17.11 -7.84
C GLN A 43 15.55 16.37 -7.33
N ASN A 44 14.77 15.80 -8.25
CA ASN A 44 13.65 14.93 -7.92
C ASN A 44 14.08 13.48 -8.15
N ALA A 45 13.81 12.61 -7.19
CA ALA A 45 13.88 11.18 -7.37
C ALA A 45 12.47 10.61 -7.34
N VAL A 46 12.14 9.75 -8.30
CA VAL A 46 10.79 9.24 -8.49
C VAL A 46 10.84 7.73 -8.63
N SER A 47 10.09 7.05 -7.79
CA SER A 47 9.75 5.65 -7.96
C SER A 47 8.27 5.56 -8.32
N SER A 48 7.98 5.41 -9.62
CA SER A 48 6.63 5.44 -10.16
C SER A 48 6.06 4.02 -10.29
N PRO A 49 4.84 3.74 -9.80
CA PRO A 49 4.20 2.43 -9.94
C PRO A 49 4.03 2.00 -11.39
N ALA A 50 4.49 0.80 -11.72
CA ALA A 50 4.19 0.07 -12.95
C ALA A 50 4.21 -1.45 -12.65
N HIS A 51 3.57 -2.26 -13.48
CA HIS A 51 3.46 -3.72 -13.24
C HIS A 51 4.82 -4.42 -13.13
N ASN A 52 5.82 -3.96 -13.89
CA ASN A 52 7.17 -4.51 -13.93
C ASN A 52 8.20 -3.68 -13.12
N GLN A 53 7.75 -2.67 -12.36
CA GLN A 53 8.65 -1.83 -11.58
C GLN A 53 8.99 -2.49 -10.25
N LEU A 54 10.26 -2.76 -9.97
CA LEU A 54 10.69 -3.40 -8.71
C LEU A 54 10.99 -2.42 -7.58
N TYR A 55 11.16 -1.14 -7.89
CA TYR A 55 11.55 -0.13 -6.89
C TYR A 55 10.36 0.49 -6.14
N VAL A 56 9.19 -0.16 -6.19
CA VAL A 56 7.94 0.23 -5.53
C VAL A 56 7.43 -0.89 -4.64
N VAL A 57 6.63 -0.54 -3.64
CA VAL A 57 5.88 -1.52 -2.85
C VAL A 57 4.87 -2.21 -3.76
N ARG A 58 4.84 -3.54 -3.70
CA ARG A 58 4.00 -4.45 -4.50
C ARG A 58 3.40 -5.50 -3.58
N PHE A 59 2.08 -5.62 -3.60
CA PHE A 59 1.36 -6.56 -2.75
C PHE A 59 0.00 -6.91 -3.33
N TYR A 60 -0.60 -7.95 -2.79
CA TYR A 60 -2.00 -8.30 -2.99
C TYR A 60 -2.75 -8.15 -1.68
N VAL A 61 -4.07 -8.08 -1.78
CA VAL A 61 -4.96 -8.10 -0.63
C VAL A 61 -5.94 -9.24 -0.82
N GLU A 62 -6.02 -10.11 0.18
CA GLU A 62 -7.02 -11.17 0.28
C GLU A 62 -8.11 -10.76 1.25
N GLY A 63 -9.34 -11.17 0.98
CA GLY A 63 -10.51 -10.84 1.78
C GLY A 63 -11.82 -11.23 1.09
N GLU A 64 -12.93 -10.62 1.51
CA GLU A 64 -14.26 -10.97 1.04
C GLU A 64 -14.43 -10.63 -0.46
N PRO A 65 -14.79 -11.63 -1.31
CA PRO A 65 -14.95 -11.43 -2.74
C PRO A 65 -15.90 -10.29 -3.07
N GLY A 66 -15.48 -9.43 -3.99
CA GLY A 66 -16.31 -8.32 -4.48
C GLY A 66 -16.41 -7.10 -3.55
N LYS A 67 -15.84 -7.14 -2.34
CA LYS A 67 -15.76 -5.93 -1.50
C LYS A 67 -14.76 -4.93 -2.06
N LYS A 68 -15.02 -3.65 -1.78
CA LYS A 68 -14.12 -2.54 -2.12
C LYS A 68 -13.17 -2.31 -0.95
N ILE A 69 -11.92 -2.02 -1.26
CA ILE A 69 -10.89 -1.66 -0.29
C ILE A 69 -10.27 -0.32 -0.63
N THR A 70 -9.74 0.34 0.38
CA THR A 70 -8.95 1.57 0.26
C THR A 70 -7.61 1.39 0.93
N VAL A 71 -6.56 1.78 0.23
CA VAL A 71 -5.18 1.84 0.69
C VAL A 71 -4.82 3.28 0.99
N THR A 72 -4.39 3.56 2.22
CA THR A 72 -4.04 4.90 2.68
C THR A 72 -2.60 4.94 3.18
N VAL A 73 -1.86 5.96 2.76
CA VAL A 73 -0.51 6.24 3.25
C VAL A 73 -0.58 7.56 4.01
N PRO A 74 -0.15 7.64 5.28
CA PRO A 74 -0.16 8.88 6.02
C PRO A 74 0.71 9.94 5.35
N ASN A 75 0.32 11.20 5.50
CA ASN A 75 1.11 12.32 5.01
C ASN A 75 2.40 12.50 5.85
N ASN A 76 3.30 13.37 5.40
CA ASN A 76 4.50 13.77 6.14
C ASN A 76 5.44 12.60 6.50
N GLN A 77 5.78 11.79 5.52
CA GLN A 77 6.78 10.72 5.66
C GLN A 77 8.18 11.23 5.30
N TYR A 78 9.20 10.63 5.90
CA TYR A 78 10.59 11.08 5.77
C TYR A 78 11.55 9.90 5.61
N LEU A 79 12.62 10.13 4.87
CA LEU A 79 13.82 9.29 4.88
C LEU A 79 14.86 9.98 5.77
N ASN A 80 15.47 9.25 6.69
CA ASN A 80 16.48 9.75 7.61
C ASN A 80 17.87 9.46 7.05
N HIS A 81 18.80 10.39 7.23
CA HIS A 81 20.20 10.15 6.91
C HIS A 81 20.81 9.19 7.93
N ASP A 82 21.56 8.19 7.48
CA ASP A 82 22.06 7.13 8.37
C ASP A 82 23.05 7.64 9.43
N LYS A 83 23.75 8.75 9.16
CA LYS A 83 24.80 9.31 10.05
C LYS A 83 24.49 10.69 10.64
N THR A 84 23.42 11.36 10.22
CA THR A 84 23.15 12.76 10.60
C THR A 84 21.68 12.95 10.90
N SER A 85 21.30 14.05 11.55
CA SER A 85 19.89 14.38 11.82
C SER A 85 19.13 14.90 10.58
N ARG A 86 19.75 14.90 9.40
CA ARG A 86 19.12 15.36 8.16
C ARG A 86 18.06 14.38 7.68
N LYS A 87 16.99 14.93 7.11
CA LYS A 87 15.84 14.17 6.62
C LYS A 87 15.43 14.64 5.24
N ILE A 88 14.99 13.72 4.40
CA ILE A 88 14.37 14.01 3.10
C ILE A 88 12.89 13.71 3.20
N LYS A 89 12.05 14.73 2.97
CA LYS A 89 10.60 14.57 2.96
C LYS A 89 10.12 13.83 1.70
N ILE A 90 9.25 12.85 1.89
CA ILE A 90 8.46 12.26 0.82
C ILE A 90 7.38 13.26 0.42
N ARG A 91 7.46 13.74 -0.82
CA ARG A 91 6.63 14.82 -1.33
C ARG A 91 5.30 14.36 -1.89
N ARG A 92 5.29 13.15 -2.48
CA ARG A 92 4.09 12.62 -3.11
C ARG A 92 4.13 11.10 -3.05
N ILE A 93 2.97 10.52 -2.77
CA ILE A 93 2.70 9.10 -2.91
C ILE A 93 1.96 8.88 -4.22
N PHE A 94 2.28 7.77 -4.89
CA PHE A 94 1.60 7.33 -6.09
C PHE A 94 0.97 5.97 -5.83
N TYR A 95 -0.30 5.83 -6.20
CA TYR A 95 -0.97 4.56 -6.26
C TYR A 95 -1.05 4.11 -7.72
N GLY A 96 -0.82 2.82 -7.97
CA GLY A 96 -0.93 2.27 -9.33
C GLY A 96 -1.12 0.76 -9.36
N CYS A 97 -0.79 0.17 -10.50
CA CYS A 97 -1.16 -1.21 -10.84
C CYS A 97 -2.69 -1.37 -10.75
N GLY A 98 -3.22 -2.15 -9.81
CA GLY A 98 -4.66 -2.31 -9.58
C GLY A 98 -5.32 -1.22 -8.72
N LEU A 99 -4.55 -0.26 -8.19
CA LEU A 99 -5.10 0.87 -7.41
C LEU A 99 -5.44 2.07 -8.30
N SER A 100 -6.60 2.68 -8.05
CA SER A 100 -6.91 4.01 -8.59
C SER A 100 -6.01 5.10 -8.01
N LYS A 101 -6.01 6.30 -8.62
CA LYS A 101 -5.28 7.49 -8.11
C LYS A 101 -5.63 7.86 -6.66
N ARG A 102 -6.75 7.38 -6.13
CA ARG A 102 -7.23 7.59 -4.74
C ARG A 102 -6.96 6.40 -3.82
N GLY A 103 -6.14 5.43 -4.24
CA GLY A 103 -5.82 4.24 -3.45
C GLY A 103 -6.96 3.23 -3.34
N ARG A 104 -7.95 3.25 -4.24
CA ARG A 104 -9.13 2.36 -4.17
C ARG A 104 -9.04 1.21 -5.17
N THR A 105 -9.51 0.03 -4.78
CA THR A 105 -9.70 -1.13 -5.66
C THR A 105 -10.82 -2.05 -5.15
N LYS A 106 -11.08 -3.15 -5.86
CA LYS A 106 -12.07 -4.19 -5.51
C LYS A 106 -11.37 -5.54 -5.43
N ILE A 107 -11.73 -6.36 -4.45
CA ILE A 107 -11.28 -7.76 -4.36
C ILE A 107 -12.01 -8.56 -5.45
N ASN A 108 -11.28 -9.37 -6.23
CA ASN A 108 -11.90 -10.14 -7.31
C ASN A 108 -12.79 -11.26 -6.74
N SER A 109 -13.53 -11.93 -7.63
CA SER A 109 -14.42 -13.04 -7.25
C SER A 109 -13.70 -14.22 -6.60
N ASN A 110 -12.40 -14.38 -6.85
CA ASN A 110 -11.56 -15.41 -6.23
C ASN A 110 -11.05 -15.05 -4.82
N GLY A 111 -11.51 -13.95 -4.23
CA GLY A 111 -11.08 -13.52 -2.89
C GLY A 111 -9.74 -12.79 -2.83
N ARG A 112 -9.10 -12.52 -3.98
CA ARG A 112 -7.82 -11.80 -4.05
C ARG A 112 -7.90 -10.58 -4.97
N SER A 113 -7.25 -9.48 -4.59
CA SER A 113 -7.14 -8.29 -5.43
C SER A 113 -6.25 -8.54 -6.66
N LYS A 114 -6.28 -7.62 -7.63
CA LYS A 114 -5.17 -7.47 -8.59
C LYS A 114 -3.89 -7.06 -7.84
N LEU A 115 -2.73 -7.15 -8.51
CA LEU A 115 -1.48 -6.60 -7.99
C LEU A 115 -1.64 -5.10 -7.67
N LEU A 116 -1.26 -4.69 -6.47
CA LEU A 116 -1.37 -3.32 -5.98
C LEU A 116 0.03 -2.73 -5.78
N CYS A 117 0.20 -1.46 -6.13
CA CYS A 117 1.50 -0.82 -6.08
C CYS A 117 1.46 0.56 -5.42
N ILE A 118 2.44 0.84 -4.55
CA ILE A 118 2.66 2.15 -3.93
C ILE A 118 4.06 2.63 -4.28
N GLY A 119 4.14 3.79 -4.92
CA GLY A 119 5.37 4.47 -5.25
C GLY A 119 5.44 5.83 -4.56
N ALA A 120 6.56 6.51 -4.75
CA ALA A 120 6.80 7.78 -4.09
C ALA A 120 7.68 8.72 -4.93
N LYS A 121 7.63 10.01 -4.60
CA LYS A 121 8.54 11.03 -5.09
C LYS A 121 9.16 11.75 -3.90
N ILE A 122 10.48 11.88 -3.93
CA ILE A 122 11.24 12.72 -3.01
C ILE A 122 11.88 13.88 -3.78
N ARG A 123 12.24 14.94 -3.05
CA ARG A 123 13.09 16.01 -3.58
C ARG A 123 14.34 16.11 -2.73
N ILE A 124 15.47 15.91 -3.36
CA ILE A 124 16.80 16.11 -2.78
C ILE A 124 17.11 17.59 -2.97
N GLY A 125 17.15 18.34 -1.87
CA GLY A 125 17.46 19.76 -1.90
C GLY A 125 18.97 20.01 -1.99
N ALA A 126 19.38 21.21 -2.43
CA ALA A 126 20.80 21.58 -2.53
C ALA A 126 21.55 21.46 -1.19
N LYS A 127 20.87 21.70 -0.06
CA LYS A 127 21.45 21.63 1.29
C LYS A 127 21.44 20.22 1.91
N ILE A 128 20.98 19.21 1.18
CA ILE A 128 20.94 17.82 1.65
C ILE A 128 22.34 17.21 1.44
N PRO A 129 23.02 16.75 2.49
CA PRO A 129 24.35 16.16 2.36
C PRO A 129 24.30 14.82 1.62
N ALA A 130 25.41 14.47 0.98
CA ALA A 130 25.58 13.16 0.37
C ALA A 130 25.62 12.06 1.44
N GLY A 131 25.05 10.90 1.10
CA GLY A 131 25.00 9.74 1.98
C GLY A 131 23.74 8.92 1.74
N ASN A 132 23.61 7.86 2.54
CA ASN A 132 22.47 6.96 2.48
C ASN A 132 21.31 7.51 3.32
N TYR A 133 20.10 7.39 2.76
CA TYR A 133 18.86 7.78 3.41
C TYR A 133 17.89 6.61 3.41
N SER A 134 17.36 6.27 4.58
CA SER A 134 16.46 5.13 4.78
C SER A 134 15.30 5.51 5.71
N GLY A 135 14.19 4.78 5.64
CA GLY A 135 13.03 5.04 6.48
C GLY A 135 11.87 4.10 6.20
N THR A 136 10.86 4.14 7.07
CA THR A 136 9.67 3.29 6.97
C THR A 136 8.46 4.15 6.60
N ILE A 137 7.68 3.67 5.63
CA ILE A 137 6.42 4.30 5.22
C ILE A 137 5.29 3.37 5.64
N PRO A 138 4.54 3.67 6.71
CA PRO A 138 3.37 2.89 7.07
C PRO A 138 2.27 3.10 6.03
N PHE A 139 1.45 2.07 5.83
CA PHE A 139 0.22 2.19 5.07
C PHE A 139 -0.84 1.27 5.66
N GLU A 140 -2.09 1.60 5.40
CA GLU A 140 -3.25 0.88 5.89
C GLU A 140 -4.07 0.38 4.72
N VAL A 141 -4.75 -0.75 4.93
CA VAL A 141 -5.70 -1.32 3.98
C VAL A 141 -6.99 -1.57 4.74
N ASN A 142 -8.06 -0.90 4.32
CA ASN A 142 -9.36 -0.98 4.99
C ASN A 142 -10.45 -1.37 3.99
N TYR A 143 -11.45 -2.13 4.45
CA TYR A 143 -12.70 -2.25 3.71
C TYR A 143 -13.35 -0.87 3.61
N ARG A 144 -14.10 -0.66 2.52
CA ARG A 144 -14.82 0.59 2.28
C ARG A 144 -16.32 0.42 2.51
#